data_AF-A0A5J5R797-F1
#
_entry.id   AF-A0A5J5R797-F1
#
_cell.length_a   1.000
_cell.length_b   1.000
_cell.length_c   1.000
_cell.angle_alpha   90.00
_cell.angle_beta   90.00
_cell.angle_gamma   90.00
#
_symmetry.space_group_name_H-M   'P 1'
#
loop_
_entity.id
_entity.type
_entity.pdbx_description
1 polymer ?
#
loop_
_entity_poly.entity_id
_entity_poly.type
_entity_poly.pdbx_seq_one_letter_code
_entity_poly.pdbx_strand_id
1 'polypeptide(L)'
;PGIYYRSELDHNRISVYTGTIISDWGGRLELEIDRKARIWARVSRKQKISILVLSSAMGSNLREILENFYQQFSCVGGDPVFPESLCKELQKKFFQQRCELGRIGRRNMNQRLNLNIPQNNTSPQFQLNGPLLV
;
A
#
# COMPACT_ATOMS: atom_id res chain seq x y z
N PRO A 1 7.20 -3.39 15.30
CA PRO A 1 6.37 -3.46 14.06
C PRO A 1 5.01 -2.74 14.23
N GLY A 2 4.51 -2.09 13.19
CA GLY A 2 3.23 -1.36 13.21
C GLY A 2 3.18 -0.19 12.21
N ILE A 3 2.10 0.59 12.26
CA ILE A 3 1.92 1.81 11.45
C ILE A 3 2.08 3.07 12.31
N TYR A 4 2.81 4.04 11.77
CA TYR A 4 3.11 5.32 12.41
C TYR A 4 2.76 6.47 11.46
N TYR A 5 2.17 7.53 11.98
CA TYR A 5 1.81 8.70 11.20
C TYR A 5 2.68 9.88 11.59
N ARG A 6 3.04 10.68 10.61
CA ARG A 6 3.78 11.93 10.77
C ARG A 6 3.17 13.00 9.88
N SER A 7 3.11 14.23 10.37
CA SER A 7 2.85 15.41 9.55
C SER A 7 4.04 16.33 9.67
N GLU A 8 4.58 16.78 8.53
CA GLU A 8 5.68 17.74 8.46
C GLU A 8 5.25 18.92 7.60
N LEU A 9 5.68 20.13 7.96
CA LEU A 9 5.56 21.28 7.07
C LEU A 9 6.79 21.30 6.18
N ASP A 10 6.58 21.31 4.87
CA ASP A 10 7.66 21.54 3.94
C ASP A 10 8.15 23.00 3.95
N HIS A 11 9.23 23.27 3.21
CA HIS A 11 9.81 24.61 3.05
C HIS A 11 8.81 25.68 2.56
N ASN A 12 7.68 25.28 1.98
CA ASN A 12 6.63 26.15 1.46
C ASN A 12 5.41 26.22 2.42
N ARG A 13 5.54 25.75 3.67
CA ARG A 13 4.48 25.66 4.69
C ARG A 13 3.29 24.77 4.29
N ILE A 14 3.49 23.80 3.40
CA ILE A 14 2.45 22.83 3.06
C ILE A 14 2.62 21.59 3.92
N SER A 15 1.50 21.13 4.50
CA SER A 15 1.47 19.93 5.34
C SER A 15 1.59 18.67 4.48
N VAL A 16 2.71 17.97 4.62
CA VAL A 16 2.92 16.64 4.04
C VAL A 16 2.59 15.60 5.11
N TYR A 17 1.72 14.66 4.76
CA TYR A 17 1.33 13.56 5.64
C TYR A 17 2.05 12.29 5.21
N THR A 18 2.65 11.60 6.17
CA THR A 18 3.38 10.36 5.93
C THR A 18 2.89 9.27 6.88
N GLY A 19 2.45 8.15 6.32
CA GLY A 19 2.18 6.90 7.03
C GLY A 19 3.30 5.90 6.80
N THR A 20 3.95 5.42 7.85
CA THR A 20 5.03 4.43 7.74
C THR A 20 4.59 3.12 8.34
N ILE A 21 4.67 2.03 7.56
CA ILE A 21 4.53 0.66 8.04
C ILE A 21 5.92 0.06 8.22
N ILE A 22 6.18 -0.44 9.42
CA ILE A 22 7.42 -1.14 9.78
C ILE A 22 7.05 -2.59 10.10
N SER A 23 7.57 -3.53 9.32
CA SER A 23 7.41 -4.96 9.56
C SER A 23 8.49 -5.49 10.52
N ASP A 24 8.29 -6.71 11.02
CA ASP A 24 9.32 -7.39 11.84
C ASP A 24 10.48 -7.86 10.95
N TRP A 25 10.15 -8.28 9.72
CA TRP A 25 11.10 -8.66 8.67
C TRP A 25 10.67 -8.01 7.35
N GLY A 26 11.60 -7.61 6.47
CA GLY A 26 11.27 -7.17 5.10
C GLY A 26 11.30 -5.69 4.77
N GLY A 27 11.50 -4.81 5.75
CA GLY A 27 11.77 -3.39 5.50
C GLY A 27 10.63 -2.45 5.91
N ARG A 28 10.58 -1.29 5.25
CA ARG A 28 9.71 -0.17 5.60
C ARG A 28 8.95 0.28 4.36
N LEU A 29 7.62 0.33 4.46
CA LEU A 29 6.75 0.90 3.43
C LEU A 29 6.30 2.29 3.92
N GLU A 30 6.54 3.32 3.12
CA GLU A 30 6.10 4.69 3.43
C GLU A 30 5.02 5.12 2.45
N LEU A 31 3.92 5.64 2.95
CA LEU A 31 2.85 6.28 2.20
C LEU A 31 2.95 7.78 2.43
N GLU A 32 2.96 8.56 1.37
CA GLU A 32 3.09 10.01 1.41
C GLU A 32 1.94 10.66 0.62
N ILE A 33 1.32 11.67 1.19
CA ILE A 33 0.33 12.50 0.51
C ILE A 33 1.01 13.82 0.10
N ASP A 34 1.10 14.02 -1.21
CA ASP A 34 1.66 15.23 -1.82
C ASP A 34 0.62 16.37 -1.82
N ARG A 35 1.11 17.59 -2.04
CA ARG A 35 0.36 18.86 -2.07
C ARG A 35 -0.84 18.85 -3.04
N LYS A 36 -0.77 18.02 -4.07
CA LYS A 36 -1.84 17.81 -5.07
C LYS A 36 -2.84 16.72 -4.68
N ALA A 37 -2.90 16.33 -3.40
CA ALA A 37 -3.67 15.20 -2.89
C ALA A 37 -3.34 13.85 -3.57
N ARG A 38 -2.13 13.72 -4.13
CA ARG A 38 -1.67 12.46 -4.74
C ARG A 38 -1.01 11.59 -3.69
N ILE A 39 -1.37 10.32 -3.66
CA ILE A 39 -0.82 9.36 -2.72
C ILE A 39 0.29 8.56 -3.40
N TRP A 40 1.43 8.51 -2.73
CA TRP A 40 2.62 7.83 -3.18
C TRP A 40 3.03 6.77 -2.18
N ALA A 41 3.49 5.63 -2.67
CA ALA A 41 4.10 4.58 -1.87
C ALA A 41 5.60 4.50 -2.16
N ARG A 42 6.40 4.31 -1.10
CA ARG A 42 7.83 4.06 -1.16
C ARG A 42 8.11 2.70 -0.52
N VAL A 43 8.51 1.78 -1.38
CA VAL A 43 8.71 0.35 -1.08
C VAL A 43 10.15 0.06 -0.70
N SER A 44 11.06 0.84 -1.28
CA SER A 44 12.49 0.78 -1.08
C SER A 44 13.04 2.20 -1.09
N ARG A 45 14.22 2.41 -0.51
CA ARG A 45 14.87 3.73 -0.39
C ARG A 45 15.08 4.45 -1.74
N LYS A 46 14.89 3.77 -2.88
CA LYS A 46 15.18 4.27 -4.22
C LYS A 46 13.96 4.56 -5.10
N GLN A 47 12.75 4.07 -4.79
CA GLN A 47 11.62 4.17 -5.72
C GLN A 47 10.32 4.61 -5.03
N LYS A 48 9.75 5.70 -5.56
CA LYS A 48 8.42 6.23 -5.23
C LYS A 48 7.47 5.85 -6.36
N ILE A 49 6.38 5.16 -6.04
CA ILE A 49 5.36 4.70 -6.98
C ILE A 49 4.00 5.27 -6.58
N SER A 50 3.10 5.48 -7.55
CA SER A 50 1.72 5.88 -7.23
C SER A 50 1.01 4.76 -6.47
N ILE A 51 0.14 5.11 -5.54
CA ILE A 51 -0.69 4.12 -4.81
C ILE A 51 -1.54 3.28 -5.77
N LEU A 52 -1.94 3.85 -6.91
CA LEU A 52 -2.74 3.17 -7.93
C LEU A 52 -1.96 2.00 -8.54
N VAL A 53 -0.69 2.24 -8.87
CA VAL A 53 0.21 1.19 -9.40
C VAL A 53 0.40 0.09 -8.36
N LEU A 54 0.58 0.47 -7.10
CA LEU A 54 0.73 -0.47 -5.99
C LEU A 54 -0.52 -1.33 -5.81
N SER A 55 -1.71 -0.73 -5.78
CA SER A 55 -2.97 -1.44 -5.63
C SER A 55 -3.23 -2.39 -6.81
N SER A 56 -2.94 -1.98 -8.04
CA SER A 56 -3.00 -2.87 -9.21
C SER A 56 -2.02 -4.03 -9.12
N ALA A 57 -0.79 -3.78 -8.64
CA ALA A 57 0.18 -4.85 -8.37
C ALA A 57 -0.33 -5.80 -7.26
N MET A 58 -1.10 -5.34 -6.28
CA MET A 58 -1.72 -6.21 -5.28
C MET A 58 -2.95 -6.98 -5.79
N GLY A 59 -3.34 -6.77 -7.06
CA GLY A 59 -4.45 -7.50 -7.70
C GLY A 59 -5.80 -6.78 -7.65
N SER A 60 -5.87 -5.56 -7.14
CA SER A 60 -7.10 -4.75 -7.22
C SER A 60 -7.32 -4.24 -8.63
N ASN A 61 -8.57 -4.28 -9.11
CA ASN A 61 -8.91 -3.70 -10.40
C ASN A 61 -9.04 -2.17 -10.28
N LEU A 62 -8.85 -1.45 -11.40
CA LEU A 62 -8.93 0.02 -11.41
C LEU A 62 -10.28 0.52 -10.91
N ARG A 63 -11.37 -0.19 -11.20
CA ARG A 63 -12.73 0.20 -10.78
C ARG A 63 -12.89 0.22 -9.26
N GLU A 64 -12.46 -0.84 -8.58
CA GLU A 64 -12.45 -0.95 -7.12
C GLU A 64 -11.52 0.09 -6.48
N ILE A 65 -10.34 0.30 -7.06
CA ILE A 65 -9.41 1.32 -6.58
C ILE A 65 -10.07 2.70 -6.67
N LEU A 66 -10.66 3.02 -7.82
CA LEU A 66 -11.32 4.28 -8.05
C LEU A 66 -12.55 4.44 -7.16
N GLU A 67 -13.42 3.43 -7.03
CA GLU A 67 -14.58 3.48 -6.13
C GLU A 67 -14.17 3.72 -4.67
N ASN A 68 -13.10 3.08 -4.19
CA ASN A 68 -12.59 3.27 -2.84
C ASN A 68 -11.95 4.67 -2.63
N PHE A 69 -11.32 5.25 -3.65
CA PHE A 69 -10.64 6.54 -3.55
C PHE A 69 -11.57 7.74 -3.84
N TYR A 70 -12.50 7.64 -4.80
CA TYR A 70 -13.42 8.73 -5.16
C TYR A 70 -14.46 9.02 -4.08
N GLN A 71 -14.80 8.05 -3.23
CA GLN A 71 -15.64 8.29 -2.05
C GLN A 71 -14.97 9.23 -1.03
N GLN A 72 -13.65 9.45 -1.09
CA GLN A 72 -12.92 10.31 -0.13
C GLN A 72 -12.15 11.49 -0.77
N PHE A 73 -11.85 11.46 -2.07
CA PHE A 73 -11.03 12.49 -2.71
C PHE A 73 -11.56 12.82 -4.12
N SER A 74 -12.19 13.98 -4.30
CA SER A 74 -12.81 14.45 -5.54
C SER A 74 -11.84 14.85 -6.67
N CYS A 75 -10.65 14.24 -6.76
CA CYS A 75 -9.56 14.81 -7.56
C CYS A 75 -8.70 13.75 -8.27
N VAL A 76 -9.23 12.99 -9.24
CA VAL A 76 -8.41 12.52 -10.38
C VAL A 76 -9.31 12.36 -11.60
N GLY A 77 -9.13 13.18 -12.63
CA GLY A 77 -9.70 12.91 -13.95
C GLY A 77 -8.72 12.08 -14.77
N GLY A 78 -9.22 11.00 -15.40
CA GLY A 78 -8.51 10.15 -16.34
C GLY A 78 -8.26 8.74 -15.79
N ASP A 79 -8.59 7.71 -16.59
CA ASP A 79 -8.29 6.32 -16.30
C ASP A 79 -6.78 6.07 -16.41
N PRO A 80 -6.08 5.76 -15.32
CA PRO A 80 -4.66 5.47 -15.38
C PRO A 80 -4.47 4.02 -15.83
N VAL A 81 -4.04 3.82 -17.08
CA VAL A 81 -3.66 2.50 -17.61
C VAL A 81 -2.17 2.27 -17.32
N PHE A 82 -1.85 1.21 -16.57
CA PHE A 82 -0.48 0.86 -16.22
C PHE A 82 0.07 -0.27 -17.10
N PRO A 83 1.34 -0.21 -17.53
CA PRO A 83 1.97 -1.33 -18.25
C PRO A 83 2.02 -2.59 -17.38
N GLU A 84 1.60 -3.72 -17.95
CA GLU A 84 1.61 -5.02 -17.26
C GLU A 84 3.01 -5.42 -16.77
N SER A 85 4.06 -5.05 -17.51
CA SER A 85 5.46 -5.28 -17.15
C SER A 85 5.84 -4.61 -15.83
N LEU A 86 5.38 -3.37 -15.59
CA LEU A 86 5.61 -2.65 -14.34
C LEU A 86 4.87 -3.29 -13.17
N CYS A 87 3.61 -3.70 -13.38
CA CYS A 87 2.84 -4.41 -12.37
C CYS A 87 3.52 -5.73 -11.98
N LYS A 88 3.95 -6.54 -12.96
CA LYS A 88 4.69 -7.79 -12.74
C LYS A 88 6.04 -7.56 -12.04
N GLU A 89 6.77 -6.52 -12.41
CA GLU A 89 8.05 -6.19 -11.78
C GLU A 89 7.84 -5.75 -10.32
N LEU A 90 6.83 -4.92 -10.05
CA LEU A 90 6.51 -4.47 -8.71
C LEU A 90 5.97 -5.60 -7.85
N GLN A 91 5.08 -6.45 -8.38
CA GLN A 91 4.66 -7.69 -7.74
C GLN A 91 5.87 -8.52 -7.34
N LYS A 92 6.76 -8.78 -8.29
CA LYS A 92 7.99 -9.54 -8.04
C LYS A 92 8.82 -8.87 -6.94
N LYS A 93 9.09 -7.56 -7.02
CA LYS A 93 9.88 -6.84 -6.00
C LYS A 93 9.23 -6.87 -4.61
N PHE A 94 7.93 -6.60 -4.52
CA PHE A 94 7.19 -6.59 -3.26
C PHE A 94 7.06 -7.98 -2.64
N PHE A 95 6.67 -8.97 -3.43
CA PHE A 95 6.45 -10.33 -2.93
C PHE A 95 7.77 -11.08 -2.72
N GLN A 96 8.86 -10.69 -3.39
CA GLN A 96 10.21 -11.15 -3.05
C GLN A 96 10.73 -10.51 -1.77
N GLN A 97 10.46 -9.21 -1.57
CA GLN A 97 10.84 -8.50 -0.35
C GLN A 97 9.85 -8.83 0.77
N ARG A 98 10.03 -10.01 1.37
CA ARG A 98 9.14 -10.57 2.40
C ARG A 98 8.97 -9.64 3.59
N CYS A 99 7.89 -8.86 3.58
CA CYS A 99 7.45 -8.04 4.69
C CYS A 99 6.55 -8.86 5.62
N GLU A 100 7.11 -9.38 6.70
CA GLU A 100 6.36 -10.20 7.67
C GLU A 100 6.10 -9.41 8.95
N LEU A 101 4.82 -9.31 9.30
CA LEU A 101 4.37 -8.83 10.60
C LEU A 101 4.15 -10.02 11.52
N GLY A 102 4.91 -10.07 12.61
CA GLY A 102 4.71 -10.97 13.73
C GLY A 102 3.45 -10.64 14.52
N ARG A 103 3.18 -11.43 15.57
CA ARG A 103 1.95 -11.33 16.39
C ARG A 103 1.73 -9.91 16.94
N ILE A 104 2.80 -9.28 17.44
CA ILE A 104 2.74 -7.91 17.98
C ILE A 104 2.47 -6.91 16.86
N GLY A 105 3.14 -7.04 15.71
CA GLY A 105 2.94 -6.18 14.55
C GLY A 105 1.51 -6.20 14.04
N ARG A 106 0.93 -7.40 13.87
CA ARG A 106 -0.47 -7.57 13.49
C ARG A 106 -1.42 -6.97 14.53
N ARG A 107 -1.16 -7.19 15.83
CA ARG A 107 -1.99 -6.60 16.89
C ARG A 107 -1.97 -5.07 16.85
N ASN A 108 -0.79 -4.48 16.73
CA ASN A 108 -0.62 -3.03 16.65
C ASN A 108 -1.31 -2.45 15.41
N MET A 109 -1.17 -3.11 14.25
CA MET A 109 -1.85 -2.71 13.02
C MET A 109 -3.36 -2.75 13.18
N ASN A 110 -3.91 -3.87 13.67
CA ASN A 110 -5.34 -4.04 13.88
C ASN A 110 -5.90 -2.98 14.81
N GLN A 111 -5.22 -2.70 15.93
CA GLN A 111 -5.64 -1.66 16.87
C GLN A 111 -5.59 -0.26 16.24
N ARG A 112 -4.53 0.05 15.49
CA ARG A 112 -4.33 1.39 14.93
C ARG A 112 -5.25 1.68 13.74
N LEU A 113 -5.59 0.65 12.97
CA LEU A 113 -6.49 0.73 11.81
C LEU A 113 -7.95 0.39 12.16
N ASN A 114 -8.24 0.08 13.43
CA ASN A 114 -9.56 -0.35 13.89
C ASN A 114 -10.11 -1.57 13.11
N LEU A 115 -9.26 -2.58 12.90
CA LEU A 115 -9.58 -3.81 12.17
C LEU A 115 -9.71 -4.99 13.14
N ASN A 116 -10.68 -5.87 12.88
CA ASN A 116 -10.87 -7.11 13.65
C ASN A 116 -10.45 -8.34 12.84
N ILE A 117 -9.17 -8.41 12.46
CA ILE A 117 -8.63 -9.53 11.68
C ILE A 117 -8.03 -10.59 12.63
N PRO A 118 -8.49 -11.85 12.58
CA PRO A 118 -7.98 -12.91 13.44
C PRO A 118 -6.51 -13.27 13.11
N GLN A 119 -5.75 -13.64 14.14
CA GLN A 119 -4.31 -13.90 14.04
C GLN A 119 -3.95 -15.20 13.30
N ASN A 120 -4.94 -16.08 13.04
CA ASN A 120 -4.73 -17.37 12.38
C ASN A 120 -4.59 -17.26 10.86
N ASN A 121 -4.96 -16.13 10.25
CA ASN A 121 -4.80 -15.86 8.83
C ASN A 121 -3.32 -15.54 8.55
N THR A 122 -2.51 -16.58 8.54
CA THR A 122 -1.07 -16.48 8.34
C THR A 122 -0.81 -16.50 6.84
N SER A 123 -0.68 -15.30 6.27
CA SER A 123 -0.38 -14.96 4.88
C SER A 123 -1.62 -14.67 4.03
N PRO A 124 -1.64 -13.57 3.25
CA PRO A 124 -2.43 -13.57 2.04
C PRO A 124 -1.85 -14.67 1.16
N GLN A 125 -2.59 -15.76 0.96
CA GLN A 125 -2.38 -16.55 -0.25
C GLN A 125 -2.79 -15.64 -1.40
N PHE A 126 -1.86 -14.81 -1.87
CA PHE A 126 -1.92 -14.39 -3.27
C PHE A 126 -1.68 -15.67 -4.04
N GLN A 127 -2.77 -16.36 -4.38
CA GLN A 127 -2.73 -17.48 -5.31
C GLN A 127 -2.16 -16.93 -6.62
N LEU A 128 -0.87 -17.18 -6.81
CA LEU A 128 -0.20 -17.02 -8.09
C LEU A 128 -0.77 -18.10 -9.01
N ASN A 129 -1.75 -17.70 -9.83
CA ASN A 129 -2.22 -18.38 -11.05
C ASN A 129 -2.70 -19.85 -10.88
N GLY A 130 -4.02 -20.05 -10.92
CA GLY A 130 -4.66 -21.34 -11.21
C GLY A 130 -6.19 -21.23 -11.13
N PRO A 131 -6.97 -21.95 -11.98
CA PRO A 131 -8.42 -21.75 -12.04
C PRO A 131 -9.08 -22.24 -10.75
N LEU A 132 -10.19 -21.59 -10.41
CA LEU A 132 -11.15 -22.06 -9.42
C LEU A 132 -11.53 -23.51 -9.74
N LEU A 133 -11.10 -24.45 -8.89
CA LEU A 133 -11.73 -25.77 -8.83
C LEU A 133 -12.84 -25.68 -7.79
N VAL A 134 -14.06 -25.92 -8.28
CA VAL A 134 -15.18 -26.44 -7.49
C VAL A 134 -14.83 -27.85 -7.02
#